data_AF-A0A0F0I8R9-F1
#
_entry.id   AF-A0A0F0I8R9-F1
#
_cell.length_a   1.000
_cell.length_b   1.000
_cell.length_c   1.000
_cell.angle_alpha   90.00
_cell.angle_beta   90.00
_cell.angle_gamma   90.00
#
_symmetry.space_group_name_H-M   'P 1'
#
loop_
_entity.id
_entity.type
_entity.pdbx_description
1 polymer ?
#
loop_
_entity_poly.entity_id
_entity_poly.type
_entity_poly.pdbx_seq_one_letter_code
_entity_poly.pdbx_strand_id
1 'polypeptide(L)'
;MALIGHCLRNNLDTNSAWILMGATIRLAQSIGLHEASPSLPESEQFQRNKLWWTIVWQDTFLSFTYDRPPSTITMSCPIPYRQQTEGLSFQESIFTICNILLNKARQETAGNLEDPQQSALKYKSQLEEVWDDAAPFLTDKARCTSVQDHLERLALGVHLGYGVCRLSRVYLSEMEPHSPLYNGAAMDCMNRAMQAIESFLDLHRFSASVCRSWAFVHNAVSCAITLKGLGAPLVEGQRNPEVLVQRLIAVLEKEEKDSEWCDADTNVRYFGPYSRALKALREIYREVAV
;
A
#
# COMPACT_ATOMS: atom_id res chain seq x y z
N MET A 1 -14.75 -15.30 -5.78
CA MET A 1 -13.61 -14.95 -6.68
C MET A 1 -12.63 -13.98 -6.01
N ALA A 2 -13.07 -12.98 -5.23
CA ALA A 2 -12.18 -12.05 -4.52
C ALA A 2 -11.04 -12.72 -3.71
N LEU A 3 -11.34 -13.74 -2.90
CA LEU A 3 -10.33 -14.48 -2.13
C LEU A 3 -9.33 -15.25 -3.01
N ILE A 4 -9.78 -15.76 -4.15
CA ILE A 4 -8.92 -16.46 -5.12
C ILE A 4 -7.96 -15.45 -5.77
N GLY A 5 -8.47 -14.28 -6.19
CA GLY A 5 -7.63 -13.20 -6.72
C GLY A 5 -6.58 -12.72 -5.71
N HIS A 6 -6.95 -12.62 -4.44
CA HIS A 6 -6.04 -12.32 -3.34
C HIS A 6 -4.93 -13.38 -3.21
N CYS A 7 -5.28 -14.67 -3.28
CA CYS A 7 -4.33 -15.78 -3.24
C CYS A 7 -3.36 -15.75 -4.44
N LEU A 8 -3.88 -15.56 -5.66
CA LEU A 8 -3.07 -15.47 -6.88
C LEU A 8 -2.05 -14.31 -6.79
N ARG A 9 -2.49 -13.14 -6.31
CA ARG A 9 -1.60 -12.00 -6.10
C ARG A 9 -0.49 -12.33 -5.10
N ASN A 10 -0.84 -12.98 -3.99
CA ASN A 10 0.15 -13.36 -2.98
C ASN A 10 1.15 -14.39 -3.49
N ASN A 11 0.80 -15.19 -4.49
CA ASN A 11 1.71 -16.12 -5.17
C ASN A 11 2.45 -15.49 -6.37
N LEU A 12 2.39 -14.17 -6.53
CA LEU A 12 2.96 -13.41 -7.66
C LEU A 12 2.40 -13.76 -9.05
N ASP A 13 1.22 -14.35 -9.13
CA ASP A 13 0.48 -14.47 -10.39
C ASP A 13 -0.39 -13.22 -10.60
N THR A 14 0.29 -12.10 -10.82
CA THR A 14 -0.30 -10.76 -10.85
C THR A 14 -1.13 -10.52 -12.11
N ASN A 15 -0.83 -11.22 -13.20
CA ASN A 15 -1.60 -11.19 -14.44
C ASN A 15 -2.93 -11.92 -14.26
N SER A 16 -2.90 -13.17 -13.80
CA SER A 16 -4.14 -13.92 -13.54
C SER A 16 -4.97 -13.25 -12.45
N ALA A 17 -4.33 -12.72 -11.39
CA ALA A 17 -5.02 -11.98 -10.35
C ALA A 17 -5.78 -10.77 -10.90
N TRP A 18 -5.19 -10.02 -11.85
CA TRP A 18 -5.82 -8.84 -12.45
C TRP A 18 -6.96 -9.19 -13.39
N ILE A 19 -6.79 -10.20 -14.25
CA ILE A 19 -7.86 -10.70 -15.12
C ILE A 19 -9.03 -11.19 -14.28
N LEU A 20 -8.75 -11.98 -13.23
CA LEU A 20 -9.77 -12.48 -12.31
C LEU A 20 -10.44 -11.35 -11.52
N MET A 21 -9.70 -10.30 -11.15
CA MET A 21 -10.26 -9.12 -10.50
C MET A 21 -11.23 -8.38 -11.43
N GLY A 22 -10.86 -8.17 -12.69
CA GLY A 22 -11.74 -7.60 -13.70
C GLY A 22 -13.04 -8.40 -13.86
N ALA A 23 -12.96 -9.74 -13.93
CA ALA A 23 -14.14 -10.60 -13.95
C ALA A 23 -14.97 -10.51 -12.65
N THR A 24 -14.30 -10.44 -11.49
CA THR A 24 -14.96 -10.27 -10.18
C THR A 24 -15.74 -8.96 -10.11
N ILE A 25 -15.18 -7.88 -10.65
CA ILE A 25 -15.84 -6.57 -10.72
C ILE A 25 -17.07 -6.63 -11.63
N ARG A 26 -16.95 -7.24 -12.82
CA ARG A 26 -18.09 -7.39 -13.73
C ARG A 26 -19.25 -8.19 -13.11
N LEU A 27 -18.93 -9.23 -12.34
CA LEU A 27 -19.94 -9.99 -11.59
C LEU A 27 -20.56 -9.17 -10.46
N ALA A 28 -19.76 -8.39 -9.72
CA ALA A 28 -20.28 -7.48 -8.70
C ALA A 28 -21.20 -6.41 -9.30
N GLN A 29 -20.86 -5.91 -10.49
CA GLN A 29 -21.70 -4.98 -11.25
C GLN A 29 -23.01 -5.63 -11.70
N SER A 30 -22.98 -6.88 -12.19
CA SER A 30 -24.19 -7.57 -12.67
C SER A 30 -25.22 -7.85 -11.58
N ILE A 31 -24.82 -7.85 -10.30
CA ILE A 31 -25.72 -7.97 -9.14
C ILE A 31 -25.97 -6.61 -8.44
N GLY A 32 -25.56 -5.50 -9.06
CA GLY A 32 -25.85 -4.15 -8.60
C GLY A 32 -25.08 -3.71 -7.35
N LEU A 33 -23.88 -4.25 -7.07
CA LEU A 33 -23.09 -3.81 -5.90
C LEU A 33 -22.45 -2.42 -6.07
N HIS A 34 -22.26 -1.99 -7.31
CA HIS A 34 -21.63 -0.72 -7.66
C HIS A 34 -22.54 0.52 -7.51
N GLU A 35 -23.83 0.31 -7.25
CA GLU A 35 -24.85 1.34 -7.17
C GLU A 35 -25.43 1.44 -5.74
N ALA A 36 -25.83 2.65 -5.35
CA ALA A 36 -26.59 2.83 -4.13
C ALA A 36 -27.94 2.09 -4.23
N SER A 37 -28.34 1.41 -3.16
CA SER A 37 -29.59 0.62 -3.10
C SER A 37 -30.53 1.19 -2.03
N PRO A 38 -31.09 2.40 -2.21
CA PRO A 38 -31.83 3.11 -1.16
C PRO A 38 -33.14 2.43 -0.75
N SER A 39 -33.63 1.48 -1.56
CA SER A 39 -34.83 0.67 -1.26
C SER A 39 -34.58 -0.44 -0.24
N LEU A 40 -33.32 -0.79 0.06
CA LEU A 40 -32.97 -1.83 1.01
C LEU A 40 -32.86 -1.28 2.44
N PRO A 41 -33.00 -2.11 3.48
CA PRO A 41 -32.68 -1.72 4.85
C PRO A 41 -31.25 -1.19 4.99
N GLU A 42 -31.02 -0.21 5.88
CA GLU A 42 -29.69 0.42 6.06
C GLU A 42 -28.57 -0.59 6.37
N SER A 43 -28.88 -1.62 7.16
CA SER A 43 -27.91 -2.69 7.48
C SER A 43 -27.49 -3.47 6.24
N GLU A 44 -28.42 -3.76 5.33
CA GLU A 44 -28.14 -4.43 4.06
C GLU A 44 -27.37 -3.52 3.10
N GLN A 45 -27.74 -2.24 3.01
CA GLN A 45 -27.00 -1.25 2.24
C GLN A 45 -25.55 -1.17 2.70
N PHE A 46 -25.33 -1.12 4.02
CA PHE A 46 -23.99 -1.10 4.60
C PHE A 46 -23.17 -2.34 4.20
N GLN A 47 -23.74 -3.55 4.31
CA GLN A 47 -23.02 -4.78 3.93
C GLN A 47 -22.71 -4.83 2.43
N ARG A 48 -23.64 -4.41 1.58
CA ARG A 48 -23.44 -4.35 0.11
C ARG A 48 -22.32 -3.36 -0.25
N ASN A 49 -22.38 -2.15 0.30
CA ASN A 49 -21.36 -1.12 0.08
C ASN A 49 -19.99 -1.59 0.61
N LYS A 50 -19.97 -2.23 1.79
CA LYS A 50 -18.75 -2.82 2.37
C LYS A 50 -18.14 -3.87 1.47
N LEU A 51 -18.96 -4.76 0.91
CA LEU A 51 -18.49 -5.80 -0.01
C LEU A 51 -17.94 -5.18 -1.31
N TRP A 52 -18.65 -4.21 -1.89
CA TRP A 52 -18.20 -3.49 -3.07
C TRP A 52 -16.84 -2.81 -2.83
N TRP A 53 -16.72 -2.02 -1.77
CA TRP A 53 -15.48 -1.33 -1.44
C TRP A 53 -14.34 -2.28 -1.08
N THR A 54 -14.63 -3.47 -0.56
CA THR A 54 -13.61 -4.52 -0.37
C THR A 54 -13.08 -5.03 -1.71
N ILE A 55 -13.91 -5.16 -2.74
CA ILE A 55 -13.48 -5.53 -4.11
C ILE A 55 -12.66 -4.38 -4.71
N VAL A 56 -13.15 -3.13 -4.57
CA VAL A 56 -12.47 -1.91 -5.04
C VAL A 56 -11.09 -1.77 -4.42
N TRP A 57 -10.94 -2.06 -3.12
CA TRP A 57 -9.64 -2.08 -2.46
C TRP A 57 -8.66 -3.00 -3.18
N GLN A 58 -9.06 -4.24 -3.45
CA GLN A 58 -8.19 -5.22 -4.09
C GLN A 58 -7.76 -4.80 -5.51
N ASP A 59 -8.67 -4.24 -6.30
CA ASP A 59 -8.39 -3.73 -7.65
C ASP A 59 -7.49 -2.49 -7.60
N THR A 60 -7.78 -1.53 -6.73
CA THR A 60 -7.03 -0.28 -6.61
C THR A 60 -5.58 -0.55 -6.25
N PHE A 61 -5.31 -1.42 -5.28
CA PHE A 61 -3.93 -1.75 -4.90
C PHE A 61 -3.19 -2.50 -6.01
N LEU A 62 -3.86 -3.41 -6.70
CA LEU A 62 -3.27 -4.15 -7.81
C LEU A 62 -2.91 -3.20 -8.95
N SER A 63 -3.84 -2.33 -9.34
CA SER A 63 -3.65 -1.34 -10.39
C SER A 63 -2.60 -0.29 -10.04
N PHE A 64 -2.64 0.26 -8.83
CA PHE A 64 -1.66 1.24 -8.36
C PHE A 64 -0.25 0.65 -8.22
N THR A 65 -0.13 -0.62 -7.85
CA THR A 65 1.17 -1.30 -7.71
C THR A 65 1.83 -1.56 -9.06
N TYR A 66 1.05 -2.00 -10.04
CA TYR A 66 1.55 -2.46 -11.34
C TYR A 66 1.30 -1.49 -12.49
N ASP A 67 0.98 -0.24 -12.18
CA ASP A 67 0.70 0.83 -13.14
C ASP A 67 -0.33 0.41 -14.21
N ARG A 68 -1.39 -0.27 -13.75
CA ARG A 68 -2.51 -0.70 -14.60
C ARG A 68 -3.68 0.25 -14.43
N PRO A 69 -4.52 0.44 -15.47
CA PRO A 69 -5.77 1.16 -15.30
C PRO A 69 -6.66 0.38 -14.29
N PRO A 70 -7.26 1.06 -13.30
CA PRO A 70 -8.27 0.44 -12.44
C PRO A 70 -9.51 0.06 -13.26
N SER A 71 -10.14 -1.05 -12.92
CA SER A 71 -11.34 -1.55 -13.60
C SER A 71 -12.62 -0.83 -13.13
N THR A 72 -12.57 -0.15 -11.98
CA THR A 72 -13.70 0.56 -11.34
C THR A 72 -13.74 2.07 -11.62
N ILE A 73 -13.72 2.47 -12.90
CA ILE A 73 -13.62 3.89 -13.30
C ILE A 73 -14.91 4.67 -12.99
N THR A 74 -16.08 4.03 -12.97
CA THR A 74 -17.36 4.67 -12.63
C THR A 74 -17.95 4.04 -11.36
N MET A 75 -18.10 4.86 -10.32
CA MET A 75 -18.63 4.44 -9.02
C MET A 75 -19.66 5.46 -8.54
N SER A 76 -20.87 5.01 -8.23
CA SER A 76 -21.90 5.80 -7.53
C SER A 76 -22.14 5.32 -6.10
N CYS A 77 -21.56 4.18 -5.71
CA CYS A 77 -21.64 3.64 -4.35
C CYS A 77 -20.77 4.45 -3.36
N PRO A 78 -21.35 5.02 -2.29
CA PRO A 78 -20.60 5.77 -1.27
C PRO A 78 -19.75 4.84 -0.41
N ILE A 79 -18.67 5.38 0.19
CA ILE A 79 -17.90 4.66 1.21
C ILE A 79 -18.82 4.38 2.41
N PRO A 80 -18.89 3.14 2.92
CA PRO A 80 -19.75 2.77 4.03
C PRO A 80 -19.13 3.24 5.36
N TYR A 81 -19.19 4.54 5.63
CA TYR A 81 -18.81 5.10 6.92
C TYR A 81 -19.82 4.69 8.00
N ARG A 82 -19.32 4.21 9.13
CA ARG A 82 -20.07 4.07 10.36
C ARG A 82 -20.24 5.44 10.99
N GLN A 83 -21.34 5.62 11.70
CA GLN A 83 -21.57 6.79 12.56
C GLN A 83 -20.68 6.68 13.81
N GLN A 84 -19.37 6.78 13.66
CA GLN A 84 -18.41 6.82 14.76
C GLN A 84 -17.97 8.26 15.02
N THR A 85 -17.81 8.63 16.28
CA THR A 85 -17.46 10.00 16.70
C THR A 85 -15.96 10.24 16.78
N GLU A 86 -15.13 9.20 16.70
CA GLU A 86 -13.69 9.26 17.03
C GLU A 86 -12.78 9.10 15.81
N GLY A 87 -13.24 9.44 14.61
CA GLY A 87 -12.45 9.36 13.37
C GLY A 87 -12.66 8.06 12.58
N LEU A 88 -11.91 7.91 11.48
CA LEU A 88 -12.03 6.79 10.55
C LEU A 88 -11.45 5.51 11.15
N SER A 89 -12.20 4.42 11.12
CA SER A 89 -11.68 3.07 11.39
C SER A 89 -10.68 2.65 10.31
N PHE A 90 -9.87 1.62 10.58
CA PHE A 90 -8.87 1.11 9.64
C PHE A 90 -9.45 0.87 8.24
N GLN A 91 -10.60 0.22 8.19
CA GLN A 91 -11.25 -0.11 6.93
C GLN A 91 -11.74 1.15 6.18
N GLU A 92 -12.25 2.14 6.90
CA GLU A 92 -12.68 3.41 6.31
C GLU A 92 -11.48 4.20 5.80
N SER A 93 -10.38 4.28 6.56
CA SER A 93 -9.13 4.90 6.10
C SER A 93 -8.62 4.25 4.82
N ILE A 94 -8.64 2.92 4.73
CA ILE A 94 -8.24 2.21 3.52
C ILE A 94 -9.17 2.50 2.33
N PHE A 95 -10.49 2.54 2.55
CA PHE A 95 -11.44 2.89 1.50
C PHE A 95 -11.26 4.33 1.02
N THR A 96 -10.98 5.26 1.94
CA THR A 96 -10.64 6.66 1.61
C THR A 96 -9.36 6.73 0.78
N ILE A 97 -8.29 6.03 1.17
CA ILE A 97 -7.04 5.92 0.37
C ILE A 97 -7.36 5.40 -1.04
N CYS A 98 -8.15 4.35 -1.16
CA CYS A 98 -8.53 3.81 -2.47
C CYS A 98 -9.29 4.84 -3.32
N ASN A 99 -10.25 5.56 -2.73
CA ASN A 99 -11.00 6.59 -3.43
C ASN A 99 -10.10 7.73 -3.94
N ILE A 100 -9.13 8.17 -3.14
CA ILE A 100 -8.13 9.18 -3.52
C ILE A 100 -7.30 8.70 -4.72
N LEU A 101 -6.77 7.48 -4.66
CA LEU A 101 -5.97 6.91 -5.75
C LEU A 101 -6.77 6.68 -7.03
N LEU A 102 -8.03 6.25 -6.91
CA LEU A 102 -8.92 6.11 -8.06
C LEU A 102 -9.28 7.47 -8.67
N ASN A 103 -9.53 8.50 -7.86
CA ASN A 103 -9.74 9.86 -8.35
C ASN A 103 -8.56 10.35 -9.20
N LYS A 104 -7.32 10.10 -8.74
CA LYS A 104 -6.11 10.42 -9.51
C LYS A 104 -6.09 9.70 -10.85
N ALA A 105 -6.26 8.37 -10.85
CA ALA A 105 -6.24 7.57 -12.06
C ALA A 105 -7.35 7.98 -13.05
N ARG A 106 -8.52 8.40 -12.56
CA ARG A 106 -9.62 8.92 -13.39
C ARG A 106 -9.25 10.21 -14.09
N GLN A 107 -8.60 11.13 -13.37
CA GLN A 107 -8.16 12.40 -13.96
C GLN A 107 -7.08 12.20 -15.02
N GLU A 108 -6.15 11.28 -14.80
CA GLU A 108 -5.13 10.89 -15.79
C GLU A 108 -5.77 10.30 -17.05
N THR A 109 -6.74 9.39 -16.88
CA THR A 109 -7.44 8.74 -18.01
C THR A 109 -8.33 9.72 -18.78
N ALA A 110 -8.93 10.70 -18.09
CA ALA A 110 -9.77 11.73 -18.71
C ALA A 110 -8.98 12.75 -19.54
N GLY A 111 -7.64 12.67 -19.57
CA GLY A 111 -6.79 13.58 -20.32
C GLY A 111 -6.71 14.98 -19.71
N ASN A 112 -6.90 15.12 -18.40
CA ASN A 112 -6.73 16.41 -17.73
C ASN A 112 -5.30 16.93 -17.94
N LEU A 113 -5.19 18.21 -18.31
CA LEU A 113 -3.93 18.94 -18.54
C LEU A 113 -3.26 19.40 -17.22
N GLU A 114 -3.65 18.86 -16.07
CA GLU A 114 -3.02 19.23 -14.80
C GLU A 114 -1.58 18.76 -14.81
N ASP A 115 -0.67 19.63 -14.41
CA ASP A 115 0.75 19.32 -14.33
C ASP A 115 0.98 18.08 -13.44
N PRO A 116 1.73 17.05 -13.88
CA PRO A 116 1.92 15.81 -13.13
C PRO A 116 2.47 16.03 -11.71
N GLN A 117 3.35 17.03 -11.54
CA GLN A 117 3.92 17.37 -10.23
C GLN A 117 2.87 18.01 -9.32
N GLN A 118 2.05 18.96 -9.81
CA GLN A 118 0.94 19.54 -9.06
C GLN A 118 -0.11 18.49 -8.67
N SER A 119 -0.48 17.62 -9.63
CA SER A 119 -1.38 16.49 -9.36
C SER A 119 -0.81 15.58 -8.27
N ALA A 120 0.47 15.20 -8.36
CA ALA A 120 1.12 14.37 -7.36
C ALA A 120 1.12 15.02 -5.97
N LEU A 121 1.42 16.32 -5.87
CA LEU A 121 1.38 17.05 -4.60
C LEU A 121 -0.03 17.05 -3.99
N LYS A 122 -1.05 17.36 -4.79
CA LYS A 122 -2.44 17.40 -4.35
C LYS A 122 -2.90 16.06 -3.78
N TYR A 123 -2.69 14.97 -4.52
CA TYR A 123 -3.10 13.64 -4.06
C TYR A 123 -2.23 13.13 -2.91
N LYS A 124 -0.95 13.55 -2.84
CA LYS A 124 -0.10 13.29 -1.67
C LYS A 124 -0.69 13.94 -0.41
N SER A 125 -1.05 15.22 -0.47
CA SER A 125 -1.65 15.93 0.66
C SER A 125 -2.96 15.27 1.11
N GLN A 126 -3.83 14.88 0.17
CA GLN A 126 -5.06 14.15 0.50
C GLN A 126 -4.80 12.80 1.18
N LEU A 127 -3.75 12.07 0.77
CA LEU A 127 -3.37 10.85 1.48
C LEU A 127 -2.91 11.17 2.91
N GLU A 128 -2.10 12.22 3.09
CA GLU A 128 -1.64 12.63 4.41
C GLU A 128 -2.79 13.03 5.34
N GLU A 129 -3.82 13.72 4.82
CA GLU A 129 -5.05 14.06 5.55
C GLU A 129 -5.79 12.82 6.09
N VAL A 130 -5.69 11.66 5.43
CA VAL A 130 -6.29 10.40 5.95
C VAL A 130 -5.67 10.00 7.29
N TRP A 131 -4.40 10.34 7.53
CA TRP A 131 -3.77 10.10 8.83
C TRP A 131 -4.40 10.95 9.92
N ASP A 132 -4.71 12.22 9.61
CA ASP A 132 -5.28 13.17 10.56
C ASP A 132 -6.74 12.83 10.88
N ASP A 133 -7.47 12.30 9.89
CA ASP A 133 -8.86 11.85 10.05
C ASP A 133 -8.99 10.45 10.69
N ALA A 134 -7.89 9.69 10.79
CA ALA A 134 -7.91 8.34 11.33
C ALA A 134 -8.18 8.30 12.84
N ALA A 135 -8.85 7.25 13.30
CA ALA A 135 -9.13 7.07 14.71
C ALA A 135 -7.84 7.08 15.55
N PRO A 136 -7.82 7.64 16.78
CA PRO A 136 -6.60 7.84 17.56
C PRO A 136 -5.74 6.60 17.78
N PHE A 137 -6.33 5.41 17.89
CA PHE A 137 -5.59 4.16 18.04
C PHE A 137 -4.79 3.77 16.78
N LEU A 138 -5.14 4.32 15.61
CA LEU A 138 -4.47 4.09 14.32
C LEU A 138 -3.29 5.03 14.08
N THR A 139 -3.09 6.03 14.94
CA THR A 139 -1.98 6.99 14.82
C THR A 139 -1.07 6.98 16.04
N ASP A 140 -1.60 6.65 17.23
CA ASP A 140 -0.85 6.57 18.48
C ASP A 140 -0.87 5.16 19.10
N LYS A 141 0.31 4.58 19.30
CA LYS A 141 0.49 3.28 19.95
C LYS A 141 -0.07 3.27 21.38
N ALA A 142 0.01 4.38 22.11
CA ALA A 142 -0.48 4.46 23.49
C ALA A 142 -2.01 4.38 23.58
N ARG A 143 -2.70 4.62 22.46
CA ARG A 143 -4.16 4.54 22.34
C ARG A 143 -4.63 3.14 21.88
N CYS A 144 -3.72 2.23 21.52
CA CYS A 144 -4.08 0.84 21.21
C CYS A 144 -4.45 0.10 22.49
N THR A 145 -5.66 -0.43 22.55
CA THR A 145 -6.17 -1.21 23.70
C THR A 145 -6.16 -2.71 23.45
N SER A 146 -6.10 -3.11 22.18
CA SER A 146 -6.08 -4.50 21.75
C SER A 146 -4.90 -4.81 20.81
N VAL A 147 -4.59 -6.09 20.64
CA VAL A 147 -3.63 -6.53 19.61
C VAL A 147 -4.14 -6.16 18.21
N GLN A 148 -5.45 -6.25 17.98
CA GLN A 148 -6.06 -5.86 16.71
C GLN A 148 -5.82 -4.37 16.41
N ASP A 149 -6.02 -3.49 17.40
CA ASP A 149 -5.76 -2.04 17.28
C ASP A 149 -4.31 -1.79 16.83
N HIS A 150 -3.37 -2.51 17.46
CA HIS A 150 -1.96 -2.38 17.16
C HIS A 150 -1.61 -2.87 15.75
N LEU A 151 -2.18 -4.01 15.32
CA LEU A 151 -1.99 -4.55 13.98
C LEU A 151 -2.58 -3.63 12.91
N GLU A 152 -3.78 -3.09 13.13
CA GLU A 152 -4.43 -2.13 12.23
C GLU A 152 -3.66 -0.82 12.11
N ARG A 153 -3.16 -0.28 13.22
CA ARG A 153 -2.28 0.89 13.24
C ARG A 153 -1.03 0.67 12.38
N LEU A 154 -0.35 -0.46 12.57
CA LEU A 154 0.84 -0.78 11.79
C LEU A 154 0.50 -1.02 10.30
N ALA A 155 -0.60 -1.72 10.01
CA ALA A 155 -1.05 -1.97 8.65
C ALA A 155 -1.38 -0.68 7.89
N LEU A 156 -2.06 0.27 8.56
CA LEU A 156 -2.32 1.60 8.00
C LEU A 156 -1.01 2.33 7.69
N GLY A 157 -0.05 2.30 8.62
CA GLY A 157 1.28 2.89 8.41
C GLY A 157 2.00 2.36 7.16
N VAL A 158 1.94 1.05 6.91
CA VAL A 158 2.55 0.44 5.71
C VAL A 158 1.81 0.85 4.42
N HIS A 159 0.47 0.83 4.43
CA HIS A 159 -0.32 1.15 3.25
C HIS A 159 -0.26 2.63 2.89
N LEU A 160 -0.45 3.51 3.87
CA LEU A 160 -0.42 4.94 3.66
C LEU A 160 0.99 5.43 3.32
N GLY A 161 2.01 4.95 4.05
CA GLY A 161 3.40 5.32 3.81
C GLY A 161 3.85 5.00 2.37
N TYR A 162 3.46 3.84 1.84
CA TYR A 162 3.74 3.50 0.43
C TYR A 162 3.05 4.44 -0.56
N GLY A 163 1.76 4.75 -0.36
CA GLY A 163 1.02 5.67 -1.22
C GLY A 163 1.65 7.07 -1.25
N VAL A 164 1.96 7.61 -0.07
CA VAL A 164 2.64 8.91 0.08
C VAL A 164 4.01 8.89 -0.59
N CYS A 165 4.84 7.88 -0.34
CA CYS A 165 6.19 7.78 -0.93
C CYS A 165 6.15 7.70 -2.46
N ARG A 166 5.22 6.92 -3.03
CA ARG A 166 5.03 6.83 -4.49
C ARG A 166 4.70 8.19 -5.10
N LEU A 167 3.78 8.96 -4.51
CA LEU A 167 3.42 10.29 -5.01
C LEU A 167 4.53 11.31 -4.77
N SER A 168 5.22 11.26 -3.63
CA SER A 168 6.39 12.09 -3.35
C SER A 168 7.49 11.90 -4.40
N ARG A 169 7.72 10.68 -4.91
CA ARG A 169 8.70 10.45 -5.97
C ARG A 169 8.34 11.17 -7.28
N VAL A 170 7.06 11.20 -7.65
CA VAL A 170 6.58 11.94 -8.82
C VAL A 170 6.68 13.45 -8.59
N TYR A 171 6.35 13.90 -7.37
CA TYR A 171 6.49 15.31 -7.02
C TYR A 171 7.94 15.80 -7.07
N LEU A 172 8.87 14.97 -6.60
CA LEU A 172 10.30 15.29 -6.54
C LEU A 172 11.03 15.15 -7.88
N SER A 173 10.49 14.45 -8.89
CA SER A 173 11.23 14.14 -10.12
C SER A 173 11.56 15.35 -10.98
N GLU A 174 10.70 16.38 -10.95
CA GLU A 174 10.86 17.62 -11.73
C GLU A 174 11.47 18.77 -10.91
N MET A 175 11.85 18.51 -9.65
CA MET A 175 12.44 19.54 -8.79
C MET A 175 13.93 19.72 -9.02
N GLU A 176 14.42 20.95 -8.85
CA GLU A 176 15.84 21.22 -8.78
C GLU A 176 16.46 20.48 -7.58
N PRO A 177 17.39 19.54 -7.81
CA PRO A 177 18.06 18.80 -6.74
C PRO A 177 18.74 19.74 -5.76
N HIS A 178 18.68 19.40 -4.47
CA HIS A 178 19.29 20.17 -3.38
C HIS A 178 18.73 21.57 -3.12
N SER A 179 17.68 22.01 -3.82
CA SER A 179 16.93 23.21 -3.42
C SER A 179 16.36 23.04 -2.00
N PRO A 180 16.16 24.13 -1.21
CA PRO A 180 15.59 24.02 0.14
C PRO A 180 14.24 23.30 0.17
N LEU A 181 13.41 23.53 -0.84
CA LEU A 181 12.11 22.86 -1.02
C LEU A 181 12.28 21.35 -1.29
N TYR A 182 13.20 20.98 -2.18
CA TYR A 182 13.53 19.58 -2.45
C TYR A 182 14.02 18.88 -1.18
N ASN A 183 14.95 19.49 -0.43
CA ASN A 183 15.52 18.87 0.77
C ASN A 183 14.45 18.64 1.86
N GLY A 184 13.55 19.61 2.05
CA GLY A 184 12.42 19.44 2.97
C GLY A 184 11.49 18.30 2.56
N ALA A 185 11.03 18.32 1.30
CA ALA A 185 10.13 17.28 0.79
C ALA A 185 10.78 15.88 0.72
N ALA A 186 12.08 15.81 0.41
CA ALA A 186 12.85 14.57 0.44
C ALA A 186 13.02 14.02 1.86
N MET A 187 13.25 14.89 2.84
CA MET A 187 13.33 14.50 4.26
C MET A 187 11.99 13.97 4.77
N ASP A 188 10.87 14.62 4.42
CA ASP A 188 9.53 14.14 4.77
C ASP A 188 9.24 12.78 4.14
N CYS A 189 9.57 12.60 2.86
CA CYS A 189 9.44 11.33 2.15
C CYS A 189 10.29 10.23 2.79
N MET A 190 11.52 10.55 3.19
CA MET A 190 12.43 9.63 3.86
C MET A 190 11.85 9.16 5.20
N ASN A 191 11.37 10.09 6.03
CA ASN A 191 10.77 9.77 7.32
C ASN A 191 9.53 8.87 7.15
N ARG A 192 8.68 9.15 6.15
CA ARG A 192 7.51 8.31 5.82
C ARG A 192 7.91 6.91 5.35
N ALA A 193 8.91 6.79 4.49
CA ALA A 193 9.41 5.50 4.02
C ALA A 193 10.00 4.65 5.17
N MET A 194 10.78 5.28 6.04
CA MET A 194 11.32 4.62 7.24
C MET A 194 10.21 4.13 8.17
N GLN A 195 9.19 4.96 8.43
CA GLN A 195 8.05 4.58 9.27
C GLN A 195 7.25 3.40 8.70
N ALA A 196 7.10 3.32 7.37
CA ALA A 196 6.44 2.21 6.71
C ALA A 196 7.25 0.90 6.86
N ILE A 197 8.57 0.95 6.69
CA ILE A 197 9.46 -0.22 6.88
C ILE A 197 9.44 -0.66 8.35
N GLU A 198 9.51 0.27 9.29
CA GLU A 198 9.40 -0.02 10.72
C GLU A 198 8.07 -0.67 11.07
N SER A 199 6.96 -0.15 10.51
CA SER A 199 5.63 -0.71 10.73
C SER A 199 5.52 -2.15 10.21
N PHE A 200 6.11 -2.44 9.04
CA PHE A 200 6.19 -3.79 8.50
C PHE A 200 7.05 -4.72 9.38
N LEU A 201 8.21 -4.26 9.81
CA LEU A 201 9.10 -5.04 10.69
C LEU A 201 8.42 -5.35 12.03
N ASP A 202 7.68 -4.40 12.60
CA ASP A 202 6.93 -4.64 13.83
C ASP A 202 5.74 -5.58 13.59
N LEU A 203 5.01 -5.48 12.47
CA LEU A 203 3.98 -6.47 12.10
C LEU A 203 4.54 -7.90 12.05
N HIS A 204 5.72 -8.07 11.44
CA HIS A 204 6.38 -9.37 11.34
C HIS A 204 6.70 -9.97 12.71
N ARG A 205 7.08 -9.13 13.70
CA ARG A 205 7.34 -9.59 15.08
C ARG A 205 6.11 -10.16 15.76
N PHE A 206 4.91 -9.72 15.40
CA PHE A 206 3.66 -10.27 15.91
C PHE A 206 3.17 -11.46 15.08
N SER A 207 3.32 -11.40 13.76
CA SER A 207 2.92 -12.47 12.85
C SER A 207 3.77 -12.51 11.60
N ALA A 208 4.60 -13.56 11.48
CA ALA A 208 5.36 -13.84 10.26
C ALA A 208 4.47 -13.99 9.01
N SER A 209 3.17 -14.28 9.18
CA SER A 209 2.22 -14.37 8.07
C SER A 209 2.08 -13.07 7.26
N VAL A 210 2.49 -11.90 7.80
CA VAL A 210 2.54 -10.64 7.05
C VAL A 210 3.40 -10.76 5.79
N CYS A 211 4.45 -11.58 5.83
CA CYS A 211 5.34 -11.85 4.70
C CYS A 211 4.64 -12.64 3.58
N ARG A 212 3.58 -13.39 3.90
CA ARG A 212 2.75 -14.07 2.87
C ARG A 212 1.77 -13.13 2.17
N SER A 213 1.62 -11.89 2.65
CA SER A 213 0.86 -10.85 1.97
C SER A 213 1.78 -10.06 1.05
N TRP A 214 1.63 -10.27 -0.25
CA TRP A 214 2.45 -9.57 -1.23
C TRP A 214 2.27 -8.05 -1.14
N ALA A 215 1.08 -7.56 -0.78
CA ALA A 215 0.84 -6.12 -0.63
C ALA A 215 1.74 -5.50 0.45
N PHE A 216 1.89 -6.15 1.61
CA PHE A 216 2.75 -5.64 2.67
C PHE A 216 4.23 -5.70 2.30
N VAL A 217 4.68 -6.85 1.76
CA VAL A 217 6.07 -7.02 1.30
C VAL A 217 6.42 -6.00 0.22
N HIS A 218 5.58 -5.88 -0.81
CA HIS A 218 5.78 -4.92 -1.90
C HIS A 218 5.87 -3.49 -1.39
N ASN A 219 4.97 -3.08 -0.49
CA ASN A 219 4.94 -1.73 0.04
C ASN A 219 6.21 -1.42 0.83
N ALA A 220 6.65 -2.32 1.72
CA ALA A 220 7.86 -2.14 2.51
C ALA A 220 9.13 -2.11 1.63
N VAL A 221 9.23 -3.03 0.67
CA VAL A 221 10.34 -3.09 -0.31
C VAL A 221 10.37 -1.83 -1.17
N SER A 222 9.21 -1.36 -1.65
CA SER A 222 9.13 -0.12 -2.44
C SER A 222 9.55 1.11 -1.64
N CYS A 223 9.21 1.18 -0.36
CA CYS A 223 9.70 2.22 0.53
C CYS A 223 11.22 2.13 0.71
N ALA A 224 11.79 0.93 0.88
CA ALA A 224 13.24 0.74 0.96
C ALA A 224 13.95 1.15 -0.34
N ILE A 225 13.37 0.86 -1.50
CA ILE A 225 13.90 1.34 -2.80
C ILE A 225 13.83 2.86 -2.90
N THR A 226 12.74 3.46 -2.40
CA THR A 226 12.58 4.92 -2.37
C THR A 226 13.65 5.58 -1.52
N LEU A 227 14.00 5.02 -0.36
CA LEU A 227 15.08 5.52 0.50
C LEU A 227 16.42 5.60 -0.24
N LYS A 228 16.76 4.59 -1.06
CA LYS A 228 18.01 4.63 -1.84
C LYS A 228 18.04 5.76 -2.87
N GLY A 229 16.89 6.04 -3.48
CA GLY A 229 16.76 7.09 -4.48
C GLY A 229 16.72 8.50 -3.90
N LEU A 230 16.37 8.65 -2.62
CA LEU A 230 16.39 9.93 -1.92
C LEU A 230 17.82 10.20 -1.43
N GLY A 231 18.62 10.93 -2.22
CA GLY A 231 19.96 11.39 -1.83
C GLY A 231 19.94 12.50 -0.77
N ALA A 232 19.02 12.44 0.19
CA ALA A 232 18.86 13.47 1.21
C ALA A 232 20.05 13.44 2.19
N PRO A 233 20.63 14.62 2.53
CA PRO A 233 21.74 14.67 3.48
C PRO A 233 21.26 14.20 4.86
N LEU A 234 21.95 13.19 5.41
CA LEU A 234 21.70 12.70 6.76
C LEU A 234 21.96 13.82 7.76
N VAL A 235 20.98 14.14 8.61
CA VAL A 235 21.16 15.08 9.71
C VAL A 235 21.77 14.34 10.91
N GLU A 236 22.67 15.02 11.62
CA GLU A 236 23.32 14.48 12.81
C GLU A 236 22.27 14.06 13.86
N GLY A 237 22.32 12.81 14.32
CA GLY A 237 21.33 12.23 15.24
C GLY A 237 20.10 11.60 14.58
N GLN A 238 19.96 11.68 13.26
CA GLN A 238 18.89 11.00 12.53
C GLN A 238 19.13 9.49 12.49
N ARG A 239 18.06 8.71 12.62
CA ARG A 239 18.11 7.24 12.56
C ARG A 239 18.59 6.82 11.17
N ASN A 240 19.63 6.00 11.11
CA ASN A 240 20.23 5.55 9.86
C ASN A 240 19.22 4.69 9.04
N PRO A 241 18.79 5.12 7.84
CA PRO A 241 17.85 4.38 7.00
C PRO A 241 18.38 3.00 6.55
N GLU A 242 19.69 2.89 6.31
CA GLU A 242 20.33 1.64 5.88
C GLU A 242 20.16 0.52 6.92
N VAL A 243 20.18 0.83 8.21
CA VAL A 243 19.94 -0.16 9.27
C VAL A 243 18.54 -0.77 9.17
N LEU A 244 17.53 0.03 8.83
CA LEU A 244 16.16 -0.48 8.63
C LEU A 244 16.07 -1.38 7.41
N VAL A 245 16.72 -0.98 6.31
CA VAL A 245 16.75 -1.78 5.08
C VAL A 245 17.50 -3.10 5.30
N GLN A 246 18.63 -3.08 6.01
CA GLN A 246 19.36 -4.30 6.38
C GLN A 246 18.49 -5.25 7.22
N ARG A 247 17.72 -4.72 8.18
CA ARG A 247 16.77 -5.52 8.96
C ARG A 247 15.65 -6.10 8.09
N LEU A 248 15.13 -5.33 7.14
CA LEU A 248 14.14 -5.81 6.17
C LEU A 248 14.70 -6.95 5.31
N ILE A 249 15.92 -6.81 4.79
CA ILE A 249 16.60 -7.86 4.03
C ILE A 249 16.76 -9.11 4.90
N ALA A 250 17.26 -8.98 6.12
CA ALA A 250 17.47 -10.13 7.02
C ALA A 250 16.16 -10.88 7.35
N VAL A 251 15.06 -10.15 7.55
CA VAL A 251 13.73 -10.76 7.75
C VAL A 251 13.30 -11.53 6.50
N LEU A 252 13.39 -10.92 5.32
CA LEU A 252 12.99 -11.57 4.07
C LEU A 252 13.88 -12.77 3.74
N GLU A 253 15.19 -12.73 4.03
CA GLU A 253 16.12 -13.86 3.86
C GLU A 253 15.78 -15.03 4.79
N LYS A 254 15.38 -14.73 6.02
CA LYS A 254 14.90 -15.75 6.95
C LYS A 254 13.63 -16.41 6.42
N GLU A 255 12.63 -15.61 6.04
CA GLU A 255 11.36 -16.13 5.53
C GLU A 255 11.51 -16.88 4.20
N GLU A 256 12.47 -16.50 3.35
CA GLU A 256 12.84 -17.25 2.15
C GLU A 256 13.30 -18.66 2.51
N LYS A 257 14.28 -18.78 3.41
CA LYS A 257 14.81 -20.07 3.88
C LYS A 257 13.73 -20.93 4.53
N ASP A 258 12.91 -20.33 5.39
CA ASP A 258 11.82 -21.02 6.08
C ASP A 258 10.69 -21.44 5.12
N SER A 259 10.68 -20.94 3.87
CA SER A 259 9.72 -21.30 2.82
C SER A 259 10.20 -22.37 1.84
N GLU A 260 11.36 -22.96 2.09
CA GLU A 260 11.96 -23.98 1.23
C GLU A 260 11.08 -25.25 1.18
N TRP A 261 10.85 -25.76 -0.03
CA TRP A 261 10.21 -27.05 -0.25
C TRP A 261 10.73 -27.71 -1.53
N CYS A 262 10.59 -29.03 -1.66
CA CYS A 262 10.96 -29.78 -2.86
C CYS A 262 9.72 -30.08 -3.72
N ASP A 263 9.77 -29.76 -5.01
CA ASP A 263 8.71 -30.14 -5.95
C ASP A 263 8.77 -31.63 -6.34
N ALA A 264 7.80 -32.09 -7.14
CA ALA A 264 7.70 -33.49 -7.57
C ALA A 264 8.94 -33.96 -8.36
N ASP A 265 9.65 -33.03 -8.99
CA ASP A 265 10.88 -33.27 -9.74
C ASP A 265 12.13 -33.10 -8.87
N THR A 266 11.97 -33.05 -7.54
CA THR A 266 13.02 -32.84 -6.52
C THR A 266 13.76 -31.51 -6.60
N ASN A 267 13.22 -30.52 -7.32
CA ASN A 267 13.83 -29.19 -7.35
C ASN A 267 13.50 -28.44 -6.06
N VAL A 268 14.51 -27.77 -5.51
CA VAL A 268 14.34 -26.85 -4.39
C VAL A 268 13.60 -25.60 -4.86
N ARG A 269 12.49 -25.27 -4.19
CA ARG A 269 11.63 -24.13 -4.46
C ARG A 269 11.51 -23.29 -3.19
N TYR A 270 11.29 -22.00 -3.41
CA TYR A 270 11.02 -21.02 -2.34
C TYR A 270 9.71 -20.30 -2.66
N PHE A 271 9.12 -19.67 -1.65
CA PHE A 271 7.98 -18.79 -1.87
C PHE A 271 8.39 -17.59 -2.73
N GLY A 272 7.78 -17.49 -3.93
CA GLY A 272 8.17 -16.55 -4.98
C GLY A 272 8.31 -15.07 -4.57
N PRO A 273 7.40 -14.50 -3.75
CA PRO A 273 7.54 -13.14 -3.22
C PRO A 273 8.88 -12.79 -2.61
N TYR A 274 9.45 -13.68 -1.80
CA TYR A 274 10.67 -13.40 -1.07
C TYR A 274 11.87 -13.28 -2.00
N SER A 275 12.04 -14.24 -2.91
CA SER A 275 13.16 -14.26 -3.84
C SER A 275 13.16 -13.05 -4.79
N ARG A 276 11.99 -12.62 -5.28
CA ARG A 276 11.89 -11.42 -6.14
C ARG A 276 12.16 -10.13 -5.35
N ALA A 277 11.59 -10.00 -4.16
CA ALA A 277 11.83 -8.84 -3.29
C ALA A 277 13.31 -8.72 -2.90
N LEU A 278 13.93 -9.82 -2.49
CA LEU A 278 15.34 -9.88 -2.12
C LEU A 278 16.25 -9.59 -3.32
N LYS A 279 15.93 -10.12 -4.50
CA LYS A 279 16.68 -9.81 -5.72
C LYS A 279 16.69 -8.31 -5.99
N ALA A 280 15.52 -7.67 -5.98
CA ALA A 280 15.41 -6.22 -6.20
C ALA A 280 16.18 -5.40 -5.16
N LEU A 281 16.03 -5.73 -3.86
CA LEU A 281 16.77 -5.04 -2.80
C LEU A 281 18.29 -5.23 -2.93
N ARG A 282 18.75 -6.44 -3.25
CA ARG A 282 20.18 -6.73 -3.44
C ARG A 282 20.74 -6.00 -4.64
N GLU A 283 20.03 -5.95 -5.77
CA GLU A 283 20.48 -5.18 -6.95
C GLU A 283 20.66 -3.70 -6.60
N ILE A 284 19.71 -3.10 -5.87
CA ILE A 284 19.71 -1.67 -5.55
C ILE A 284 20.73 -1.30 -4.45
N TYR A 285 21.01 -2.22 -3.52
CA TYR A 285 21.90 -1.96 -2.38
C TYR A 285 23.29 -2.60 -2.48
N ARG A 286 23.56 -3.49 -3.45
CA ARG A 286 24.91 -4.05 -3.70
C ARG A 286 25.82 -3.19 -4.57
N GLU A 287 25.31 -2.17 -5.25
CA GLU A 287 26.11 -1.26 -6.09
C GLU A 287 27.19 -0.42 -5.34
N VAL A 288 27.51 -0.73 -4.08
CA VAL A 288 28.52 -0.01 -3.26
C VAL A 288 29.55 -0.96 -2.61
N ALA A 289 29.62 -2.22 -3.03
CA ALA A 289 30.64 -3.17 -2.54
C ALA A 289 31.68 -3.54 -3.61
N VAL A 290 32.16 -2.55 -4.38
CA VAL A 290 33.36 -2.65 -5.23
C VAL A 290 34.16 -1.36 -5.12
#